data_AF-A0A351AFI8-F1
#
_entry.id   AF-A0A351AFI8-F1
#
_cell.length_a   1.000
_cell.length_b   1.000
_cell.length_c   1.000
_cell.angle_alpha   90.00
_cell.angle_beta   90.00
_cell.angle_gamma   90.00
#
_symmetry.space_group_name_H-M   'P 1'
#
loop_
_entity.id
_entity.type
_entity.pdbx_description
1 polymer ?
#
loop_
_entity_poly.entity_id
_entity_poly.type
_entity_poly.pdbx_seq_one_letter_code
_entity_poly.pdbx_strand_id
1 'polypeptide(L)'
;SPAVPAFQVRDLGRMGYHPAWDVQRDVMERVRAGGPDTLLFVEHDPVYTLGAAFQTQNLKWSEEECAARGIELVVTDRGGDATYHGPGQVVAYP
;
A
#
# COMPACT_ATOMS: atom_id res chain seq x y z
N SER A 1 5.43 -18.62 29.22
CA SER A 1 5.76 -18.10 27.88
C SER A 1 5.90 -16.59 27.95
N PRO A 2 6.87 -15.96 27.27
CA PRO A 2 6.89 -14.51 27.16
C PRO A 2 5.57 -14.06 26.51
N ALA A 3 4.97 -12.99 27.03
CA ALA A 3 3.79 -12.40 26.43
C ALA A 3 4.14 -11.94 25.00
N VAL A 4 3.36 -12.38 24.01
CA VAL A 4 3.44 -11.80 22.66
C VAL A 4 3.08 -10.32 22.80
N PRO A 5 3.88 -9.38 22.29
CA PRO A 5 3.52 -7.96 22.32
C PRO A 5 2.13 -7.78 21.69
N ALA A 6 1.24 -7.09 22.41
CA ALA A 6 -0.07 -6.79 21.87
C ALA A 6 0.09 -5.73 20.76
N PHE A 7 -0.22 -6.09 19.52
CA PHE A 7 -0.31 -5.17 18.39
C PHE A 7 -1.79 -4.90 18.06
N GLN A 8 -2.07 -3.73 17.53
CA GLN A 8 -3.40 -3.37 17.04
C GLN A 8 -3.60 -3.87 15.62
N VAL A 9 -4.84 -4.25 15.30
CA VAL A 9 -5.25 -4.60 13.94
C VAL A 9 -6.33 -3.63 13.51
N ARG A 10 -6.20 -3.09 12.30
CA ARG A 10 -7.23 -2.22 11.71
C ARG A 10 -7.52 -2.66 10.29
N ASP A 11 -8.79 -2.90 10.01
CA ASP A 11 -9.30 -3.07 8.65
C ASP A 11 -9.75 -1.70 8.12
N LEU A 12 -9.10 -1.24 7.05
CA LEU A 12 -9.42 0.02 6.39
C LEU A 12 -10.50 -0.15 5.31
N GLY A 13 -10.88 -1.39 4.99
CA GLY A 13 -11.77 -1.71 3.89
C GLY A 13 -11.12 -1.44 2.54
N ARG A 14 -11.89 -0.87 1.60
CA ARG A 14 -11.42 -0.59 0.25
C ARG A 14 -11.21 0.90 0.03
N MET A 15 -10.05 1.30 -0.48
CA MET A 15 -9.74 2.70 -0.82
C MET A 15 -8.59 2.85 -1.82
N GLY A 16 -8.49 4.03 -2.44
CA GLY A 16 -7.34 4.42 -3.24
C GLY A 16 -6.02 4.40 -2.46
N TYR A 17 -4.90 4.41 -3.18
CA TYR A 17 -3.57 4.27 -2.58
C TYR A 17 -3.22 5.43 -1.64
N HIS A 18 -3.40 6.67 -2.10
CA HIS A 18 -3.02 7.87 -1.33
C HIS A 18 -3.77 8.02 0.01
N PRO A 19 -5.10 7.84 0.10
CA PRO A 19 -5.79 7.83 1.39
C PRO A 19 -5.25 6.77 2.37
N ALA A 20 -4.91 5.58 1.88
CA ALA A 20 -4.31 4.55 2.74
C ALA A 20 -2.89 4.92 3.18
N TRP A 21 -2.12 5.60 2.33
CA TRP A 21 -0.79 6.11 2.66
C TRP A 21 -0.85 7.19 3.75
N ASP A 22 -1.85 8.07 3.73
CA ASP A 22 -2.07 9.03 4.81
C ASP A 22 -2.35 8.32 6.15
N VAL A 23 -3.17 7.26 6.14
CA VAL A 23 -3.41 6.44 7.34
C VAL A 23 -2.12 5.75 7.82
N GLN A 24 -1.30 5.22 6.90
CA GLN A 24 -0.01 4.62 7.23
C GLN A 24 0.91 5.63 7.91
N ARG A 25 1.00 6.87 7.39
CA ARG A 25 1.81 7.93 7.99
C ARG A 25 1.35 8.30 9.40
N ASP A 26 0.06 8.50 9.58
CA ASP A 26 -0.52 8.79 10.90
C ASP A 26 -0.24 7.67 11.91
N VAL A 27 -0.33 6.42 11.48
CA VAL A 27 -0.01 5.25 12.31
C VAL A 27 1.48 5.20 12.63
N MET A 28 2.34 5.40 11.64
CA MET A 28 3.79 5.45 11.82
C MET A 28 4.20 6.51 12.84
N GLU A 29 3.61 7.71 12.79
CA GLU A 29 3.88 8.78 13.76
C GLU A 29 3.46 8.37 15.18
N ARG A 30 2.29 7.73 15.35
CA ARG A 30 1.85 7.22 16.66
C ARG A 30 2.74 6.12 17.21
N VAL A 31 3.15 5.17 16.36
CA VAL A 31 4.08 4.08 16.76
C VAL A 31 5.43 4.67 17.18
N ARG A 32 5.98 5.63 16.41
CA ARG A 32 7.23 6.32 16.76
C ARG A 32 7.15 7.10 18.06
N ALA A 33 5.97 7.58 18.44
CA ALA A 33 5.71 8.24 19.72
C ALA A 33 5.55 7.26 20.91
N GLY A 34 5.76 5.95 20.71
CA GLY A 34 5.61 4.92 21.74
C GLY A 34 4.21 4.30 21.82
N GLY A 35 3.35 4.55 20.82
CA GLY A 35 2.10 3.83 20.65
C GLY A 35 2.32 2.36 20.29
N PRO A 36 1.27 1.52 20.32
CA PRO A 36 1.37 0.11 20.00
C PRO A 36 1.63 -0.13 18.51
N ASP A 37 2.42 -1.15 18.19
CA ASP A 37 2.57 -1.67 16.82
C ASP A 37 1.19 -1.92 16.20
N THR A 38 1.03 -1.65 14.90
CA THR A 38 -0.29 -1.66 14.25
C THR A 38 -0.21 -2.29 12.88
N LEU A 39 -0.95 -3.38 12.68
CA LEU A 39 -1.13 -4.02 11.38
C LEU A 39 -2.39 -3.45 10.69
N LEU A 40 -2.21 -2.87 9.51
CA LEU A 40 -3.29 -2.35 8.68
C LEU A 40 -3.62 -3.35 7.56
N PHE A 41 -4.91 -3.59 7.33
CA PHE A 41 -5.41 -4.30 6.15
C PHE A 41 -6.17 -3.34 5.25
N VAL A 42 -5.97 -3.46 3.94
CA VAL A 42 -6.67 -2.67 2.93
C VAL A 42 -6.80 -3.45 1.63
N GLU A 43 -7.90 -3.27 0.92
CA GLU A 43 -7.99 -3.58 -0.51
C GLU A 43 -7.87 -2.27 -1.30
N HIS A 44 -7.02 -2.23 -2.32
CA HIS A 44 -6.88 -1.03 -3.13
C HIS A 44 -7.86 -0.98 -4.30
N ASP A 45 -8.26 0.23 -4.66
CA ASP A 45 -8.67 0.49 -6.04
C ASP A 45 -7.51 0.18 -7.01
N PRO A 46 -7.79 -0.13 -8.29
CA PRO A 46 -6.75 -0.54 -9.23
C PRO A 46 -5.58 0.46 -9.28
N VAL A 47 -4.37 -0.01 -8.92
CA VAL A 47 -3.17 0.83 -8.86
C VAL A 47 -1.92 0.01 -9.19
N TYR A 48 -1.01 0.58 -9.97
CA TYR A 48 0.38 0.16 -9.98
C TYR A 48 1.19 1.05 -9.04
N THR A 49 1.88 0.44 -8.09
CA THR A 49 2.94 1.12 -7.35
C THR A 49 4.26 0.84 -8.05
N LEU A 50 5.05 1.87 -8.32
CA LEU A 50 6.31 1.82 -9.04
C LEU A 50 7.42 1.96 -8.00
N GLY A 51 8.14 0.87 -7.73
CA GLY A 51 9.24 0.87 -6.76
C GLY A 51 10.50 1.52 -7.30
N ALA A 52 11.52 1.66 -6.44
CA ALA A 52 12.77 2.36 -6.78
C ALA A 52 13.57 1.74 -7.94
N ALA A 53 13.36 0.46 -8.25
CA ALA A 53 14.02 -0.25 -9.36
C ALA A 53 13.14 -0.34 -10.62
N PHE A 54 12.05 0.43 -10.69
CA PHE A 54 11.08 0.38 -11.77
C PHE A 54 11.70 0.66 -13.15
N GLN A 55 11.30 -0.14 -14.13
CA GLN A 55 11.60 0.08 -15.54
C GLN A 55 10.31 0.06 -16.35
N THR A 56 10.13 1.01 -17.27
CA THR A 56 8.88 1.23 -18.00
C THR A 56 8.42 0.01 -18.81
N GLN A 57 9.35 -0.83 -19.27
CA GLN A 57 9.04 -2.08 -19.98
C GLN A 57 8.32 -3.14 -19.12
N ASN A 58 8.32 -2.99 -17.80
CA ASN A 58 7.70 -3.96 -16.88
C ASN A 58 6.23 -3.64 -16.59
N LEU A 59 5.71 -2.53 -17.12
CA LEU A 59 4.28 -2.29 -17.15
C LEU A 59 3.62 -3.15 -18.22
N LYS A 60 2.55 -3.84 -17.83
CA LYS A 60 1.72 -4.63 -18.74
C LYS A 60 0.99 -3.75 -19.77
N TRP A 61 0.67 -2.53 -19.39
CA TRP A 61 -0.11 -1.57 -20.17
C TRP A 61 0.63 -0.24 -20.21
N SER A 62 0.49 0.51 -21.30
CA SER A 62 1.02 1.90 -21.34
C SER A 62 0.33 2.77 -20.29
N GLU A 63 0.89 3.97 -20.03
CA GLU A 63 0.26 4.92 -19.11
C GLU A 63 -1.14 5.33 -19.59
N GLU A 64 -1.32 5.54 -20.90
CA GLU A 64 -2.62 5.87 -21.49
C GLU A 64 -3.61 4.71 -21.34
N GLU A 65 -3.13 3.48 -21.51
CA GLU A 65 -3.94 2.28 -21.33
C GLU A 65 -4.35 2.06 -19.87
N CYS A 66 -3.48 2.39 -18.92
CA CYS A 66 -3.79 2.38 -17.49
C CYS A 66 -4.86 3.42 -17.16
N ALA A 67 -4.69 4.65 -17.66
CA ALA A 67 -5.67 5.72 -17.47
C ALA A 67 -7.06 5.34 -18.05
N ALA A 68 -7.10 4.77 -19.25
CA ALA A 68 -8.34 4.30 -19.88
C ALA A 68 -9.04 3.17 -19.10
N ARG A 69 -8.27 2.40 -18.31
CA ARG A 69 -8.78 1.32 -17.45
C ARG A 69 -9.06 1.76 -16.01
N GLY A 70 -8.80 3.03 -15.68
CA GLY A 70 -8.92 3.55 -14.32
C GLY A 70 -7.89 2.97 -13.35
N ILE A 71 -6.71 2.60 -13.84
CA ILE A 71 -5.58 2.12 -13.02
C ILE A 71 -4.67 3.32 -12.71
N GLU A 72 -4.54 3.63 -11.42
CA GLU A 72 -3.63 4.68 -10.95
C GLU A 72 -2.16 4.22 -11.08
N LEU A 73 -1.25 5.14 -11.42
CA LEU A 73 0.19 4.89 -11.38
C LEU A 73 0.80 5.74 -10.26
N VAL A 74 1.42 5.10 -9.27
CA VAL A 74 2.01 5.79 -8.11
C VAL A 74 3.48 5.45 -7.98
N VAL A 75 4.35 6.47 -8.04
CA VAL A 75 5.78 6.31 -7.73
C VAL A 75 5.95 6.23 -6.21
N THR A 76 6.72 5.25 -5.76
CA THR A 76 6.92 4.95 -4.34
C THR A 76 8.40 4.78 -4.03
N ASP A 77 8.78 4.91 -2.76
CA ASP A 77 10.15 4.72 -2.28
C ASP A 77 10.46 3.27 -1.89
N ARG A 78 9.48 2.36 -1.99
CA ARG A 78 9.70 0.94 -1.70
C ARG A 78 10.73 0.33 -2.64
N GLY A 79 11.44 -0.67 -2.14
CA GLY A 79 12.29 -1.50 -2.99
C GLY A 79 11.50 -2.32 -4.02
N GLY A 80 12.22 -2.80 -5.04
CA GLY A 80 11.66 -3.66 -6.09
C GLY A 80 11.10 -2.88 -7.28
N ASP A 81 10.47 -3.63 -8.18
CA ASP A 81 9.90 -3.15 -9.46
C ASP A 81 8.43 -2.72 -9.29
N ALA A 82 7.68 -2.55 -10.38
CA ALA A 82 6.24 -2.30 -10.35
C ALA A 82 5.45 -3.49 -9.77
N THR A 83 4.40 -3.20 -8.99
CA THR A 83 3.40 -4.20 -8.58
C THR A 83 2.00 -3.63 -8.72
N TYR A 84 1.06 -4.49 -9.09
CA TYR A 84 -0.35 -4.14 -9.20
C TYR A 84 -1.09 -4.49 -7.91
N HIS A 85 -1.98 -3.59 -7.49
CA HIS A 85 -3.00 -3.83 -6.50
C HIS A 85 -4.39 -3.53 -7.04
N GLY A 86 -5.39 -4.24 -6.56
CA GLY A 86 -6.77 -4.03 -6.95
C GLY A 86 -7.77 -4.86 -6.16
N PRO A 87 -9.07 -4.75 -6.48
CA PRO A 87 -10.14 -5.41 -5.75
C PRO A 87 -9.97 -6.93 -5.71
N GLY A 88 -10.22 -7.54 -4.55
CA GLY A 88 -10.01 -8.96 -4.28
C GLY A 88 -8.59 -9.30 -3.82
N GLN A 89 -7.67 -8.34 -3.76
CA GLN A 89 -6.34 -8.50 -3.18
C GLN A 89 -6.24 -7.77 -1.84
N VAL A 90 -6.13 -8.53 -0.75
CA VAL A 90 -5.84 -7.96 0.58
C VAL A 90 -4.35 -7.61 0.65
N VAL A 91 -4.08 -6.34 0.98
CA VAL A 91 -2.74 -5.81 1.26
C VAL A 91 -2.62 -5.59 2.77
N ALA A 92 -1.45 -5.92 3.32
CA ALA A 92 -1.14 -5.72 4.73
C ALA A 92 0.06 -4.78 4.87
N TYR A 93 -0.09 -3.74 5.70
CA TYR A 93 0.98 -2.83 6.09
C TYR A 93 1.30 -3.03 7.57
N PRO A 94 2.46 -3.63 7.91
CA PRO A 94 2.88 -3.85 9.30
C PRO A 94 3.48 -2.61 9.95
#